data_AF-A0A7C1Q878-F1
#
_entry.id   AF-A0A7C1Q878-F1
#
_cell.length_a   1.000
_cell.length_b   1.000
_cell.length_c   1.000
_cell.angle_alpha   90.00
_cell.angle_beta   90.00
_cell.angle_gamma   90.00
#
_symmetry.space_group_name_H-M   'P 1'
#
loop_
_entity.id
_entity.type
_entity.pdbx_description
1 polymer ?
#
loop_
_entity_poly.entity_id
_entity_poly.type
_entity_poly.pdbx_seq_one_letter_code
_entity_poly.pdbx_strand_id
1 'polypeptide(L)'
;MATLQRIRNSTRNITGRKSINQLSQDRLDDFINDFYLYDFPERLKTLQLEGWFRFNTVPNVSRYPLFGSFSSGRPSPTSQGGIGVDTIQEKTLRLDDIYSINKPAYMDGYEISFIQDSEVFYRYWPDLKFIEQAATGNGTDNYLFTLTQLPAQAGSVIISADKQSTRDDGDVNNTGTGGWIEAGYAGTVNYTSGDVDITFPNAVDQGVVINAHYYPYVASRPRDVLFYEQYFEFRPIPDRAYEFRVHTQRRPTAMVDDDDPPEFVEWCNLISYGAALKIFIEDGDWDEYRNLYPIFQEQKNLAQRRALKQLRDERVETPYDGFNASQTSFWPIYPLF
;
A
#
# COMPACT_ATOMS: atom_id res chain seq x y z
N MET A 1 -18.87 18.44 -22.63
CA MET A 1 -17.60 17.89 -22.11
C MET A 1 -17.73 16.37 -22.00
N ALA A 2 -16.70 15.61 -21.65
CA ALA A 2 -16.88 14.20 -21.30
C ALA A 2 -17.37 14.13 -19.85
N THR A 3 -18.64 13.76 -19.67
CA THR A 3 -19.29 13.66 -18.36
C THR A 3 -20.02 12.32 -18.27
N LEU A 4 -20.39 11.88 -17.07
CA LEU A 4 -21.19 10.68 -16.84
C LEU A 4 -22.48 10.70 -17.69
N GLN A 5 -23.16 11.84 -17.77
CA GLN A 5 -24.37 11.99 -18.58
C GLN A 5 -24.12 11.73 -20.08
N ARG A 6 -22.97 12.15 -20.61
CA ARG A 6 -22.58 11.83 -21.99
C ARG A 6 -22.31 10.34 -22.16
N ILE A 7 -21.64 9.70 -21.20
CA ILE A 7 -21.35 8.26 -21.23
C ILE A 7 -22.67 7.48 -21.24
N ARG A 8 -23.60 7.79 -20.34
CA ARG A 8 -24.95 7.19 -20.31
C ARG A 8 -25.67 7.29 -21.65
N ASN A 9 -25.74 8.49 -22.23
CA ASN A 9 -26.37 8.71 -23.53
C ASN A 9 -25.70 7.90 -24.65
N SER A 10 -24.37 7.82 -24.63
CA SER A 10 -23.60 7.03 -25.59
C SER A 10 -23.89 5.53 -25.44
N THR A 11 -23.84 4.98 -24.21
CA THR A 11 -24.14 3.57 -23.93
C THR A 11 -25.57 3.20 -24.34
N ARG A 12 -26.56 4.07 -24.08
CA ARG A 12 -27.95 3.87 -24.53
C ARG A 12 -28.08 3.83 -26.05
N ASN A 13 -27.33 4.68 -26.74
CA ASN A 13 -27.33 4.70 -28.21
C ASN A 13 -26.69 3.43 -28.79
N ILE A 14 -25.58 2.97 -28.21
CA ILE A 14 -24.89 1.73 -28.65
C ILE A 14 -25.77 0.50 -28.41
N THR A 15 -26.43 0.43 -27.25
CA THR A 15 -27.28 -0.71 -26.88
C THR A 15 -28.67 -0.69 -27.50
N GLY A 16 -29.08 0.42 -28.14
CA GLY A 16 -30.45 0.63 -28.63
C GLY A 16 -31.50 0.89 -27.54
N ARG A 17 -31.15 0.82 -26.25
CA ARG A 17 -32.04 1.03 -25.09
C ARG A 17 -32.15 2.51 -24.73
N LYS A 18 -32.75 3.29 -25.63
CA LYS A 18 -32.78 4.76 -25.56
C LYS A 18 -33.60 5.31 -24.39
N SER A 19 -34.56 4.55 -23.87
CA SER A 19 -35.47 5.03 -22.81
C SER A 19 -35.13 4.47 -21.43
N ILE A 20 -35.41 5.26 -20.39
CA ILE A 20 -35.24 4.86 -18.97
C ILE A 20 -36.09 3.63 -18.62
N ASN A 21 -37.23 3.44 -19.30
CA ASN A 21 -38.11 2.29 -19.08
C ASN A 21 -37.50 0.96 -19.57
N GLN A 22 -36.58 0.99 -20.54
CA GLN A 22 -35.91 -0.22 -21.05
C GLN A 22 -34.69 -0.60 -20.21
N LEU A 23 -34.00 0.41 -19.67
CA LEU A 23 -32.84 0.25 -18.79
C LEU A 23 -32.86 1.43 -17.82
N SER A 24 -33.07 1.16 -16.53
CA SER A 24 -33.08 2.21 -15.50
C SER A 24 -31.74 2.94 -15.44
N GLN A 25 -31.75 4.15 -14.90
CA GLN A 25 -30.52 4.94 -14.77
C GLN A 25 -29.53 4.27 -13.81
N ASP A 26 -30.01 3.88 -12.63
CA ASP A 26 -29.17 3.25 -11.60
C ASP A 26 -28.48 1.99 -12.14
N ARG A 27 -29.21 1.13 -12.87
CA ARG A 27 -28.64 -0.08 -13.46
C ARG A 27 -27.61 0.24 -14.55
N LEU A 28 -27.85 1.30 -15.34
CA LEU A 28 -26.87 1.75 -16.32
C LEU A 28 -25.58 2.27 -15.65
N ASP A 29 -25.72 2.97 -14.53
CA ASP A 29 -24.59 3.48 -13.75
C ASP A 29 -23.81 2.35 -13.09
N ASP A 30 -24.49 1.32 -12.59
CA ASP A 30 -23.85 0.10 -12.10
C ASP A 30 -22.97 -0.52 -13.18
N PHE A 31 -23.46 -0.70 -14.41
CA PHE A 31 -22.64 -1.23 -15.51
C PHE A 31 -21.47 -0.33 -15.89
N ILE A 32 -21.68 0.98 -15.90
CA ILE A 32 -20.63 1.96 -16.21
C ILE A 32 -19.54 1.91 -15.15
N ASN A 33 -19.90 1.99 -13.87
CA ASN A 33 -18.96 1.97 -12.77
C ASN A 33 -18.31 0.59 -12.60
N ASP A 34 -19.03 -0.51 -12.78
CA ASP A 34 -18.48 -1.86 -12.75
C ASP A 34 -17.42 -2.07 -13.85
N PHE A 35 -17.69 -1.60 -15.08
CA PHE A 35 -16.67 -1.59 -16.12
C PHE A 35 -15.50 -0.65 -15.78
N TYR A 36 -15.77 0.57 -15.32
CA TYR A 36 -14.76 1.59 -15.10
C TYR A 36 -13.82 1.30 -13.92
N LEU A 37 -14.35 0.71 -12.85
CA LEU A 37 -13.62 0.43 -11.63
C LEU A 37 -12.83 -0.89 -11.69
N TYR A 38 -13.39 -1.92 -12.33
CA TYR A 38 -12.82 -3.27 -12.24
C TYR A 38 -12.22 -3.75 -13.56
N ASP A 39 -12.97 -3.66 -14.66
CA ASP A 39 -12.51 -4.18 -15.95
C ASP A 39 -11.51 -3.25 -16.63
N PHE A 40 -11.74 -1.95 -16.55
CA PHE A 40 -11.00 -0.95 -17.29
C PHE A 40 -9.51 -0.91 -16.90
N PRO A 41 -9.14 -0.87 -15.61
CA PRO A 41 -7.73 -0.85 -15.20
C PRO A 41 -6.99 -2.11 -15.65
N GLU A 42 -7.62 -3.28 -15.52
CA GLU A 42 -7.00 -4.55 -15.91
C GLU A 42 -6.78 -4.65 -17.42
N ARG A 43 -7.72 -4.12 -18.22
CA ARG A 43 -7.63 -4.18 -19.68
C ARG A 43 -6.62 -3.19 -20.25
N LEU A 44 -6.50 -1.99 -19.68
CA LEU A 44 -5.73 -0.89 -20.27
C LEU A 44 -4.30 -0.80 -19.72
N LYS A 45 -4.07 -1.14 -18.44
CA LYS A 45 -2.78 -1.04 -17.72
C LYS A 45 -2.00 0.22 -18.08
N THR A 46 -2.66 1.38 -18.01
CA THR A 46 -2.06 2.66 -18.41
C THR A 46 -1.20 3.25 -17.32
N LEU A 47 -0.05 3.81 -17.73
CA LEU A 47 0.79 4.71 -16.92
C LEU A 47 0.01 5.79 -16.17
N GLN A 48 -1.12 6.24 -16.72
CA GLN A 48 -1.90 7.31 -16.14
C GLN A 48 -2.62 6.94 -14.84
N LEU A 49 -2.84 5.64 -14.62
CA LEU A 49 -3.32 5.13 -13.34
C LEU A 49 -2.17 4.77 -12.41
N GLU A 50 -0.93 4.92 -12.85
CA GLU A 50 0.24 4.67 -12.03
C GLU A 50 0.55 5.88 -11.16
N GLY A 51 1.01 5.60 -9.95
CA GLY A 51 1.36 6.62 -8.97
C GLY A 51 2.16 6.02 -7.83
N TRP A 52 2.62 6.88 -6.94
CA TRP A 52 3.41 6.47 -5.78
C TRP A 52 2.51 6.36 -4.55
N PHE A 53 2.49 5.16 -3.95
CA PHE A 53 2.00 4.99 -2.59
C PHE A 53 3.15 5.32 -1.63
N ARG A 54 2.85 6.09 -0.57
CA ARG A 54 3.85 6.55 0.39
C ARG A 54 3.33 6.59 1.80
N PHE A 55 4.18 6.23 2.75
CA PHE A 55 3.96 6.45 4.17
C PHE A 55 5.30 6.53 4.91
N ASN A 56 5.27 7.02 6.14
CA ASN A 56 6.46 7.04 6.99
C ASN A 56 6.46 5.82 7.90
N THR A 57 7.58 5.10 7.95
CA THR A 57 7.77 4.03 8.93
C THR A 57 7.88 4.61 10.34
N VAL A 58 7.61 3.77 11.33
CA VAL A 58 7.87 4.06 12.73
C VAL A 58 9.14 3.28 13.15
N PRO A 59 10.05 3.89 13.93
CA PRO A 59 11.12 3.15 14.59
C PRO A 59 10.59 1.90 15.31
N ASN A 60 11.33 0.80 15.24
CA ASN A 60 11.06 -0.46 15.95
C ASN A 60 9.78 -1.22 15.52
N VAL A 61 9.09 -0.76 14.46
CA VAL A 61 7.90 -1.44 13.92
C VAL A 61 8.26 -2.11 12.58
N SER A 62 8.12 -3.43 12.50
CA SER A 62 8.42 -4.22 11.29
C SER A 62 7.26 -4.32 10.32
N ARG A 63 6.02 -4.41 10.82
CA ARG A 63 4.83 -4.72 10.03
C ARG A 63 3.90 -3.52 9.93
N TYR A 64 3.42 -3.26 8.72
CA TYR A 64 2.52 -2.18 8.40
C TYR A 64 1.36 -2.74 7.61
N PRO A 65 0.12 -2.74 8.13
CA PRO A 65 -1.03 -3.05 7.30
C PRO A 65 -1.04 -2.12 6.09
N LEU A 66 -1.39 -2.68 4.93
CA LEU A 66 -1.92 -1.90 3.84
C LEU A 66 -3.19 -1.23 4.39
N PHE A 67 -4.15 -2.00 4.91
CA PHE A 67 -5.45 -1.55 5.44
C PHE A 67 -5.46 -1.21 6.92
N GLY A 68 -5.50 0.09 7.22
CA GLY A 68 -5.68 0.62 8.56
C GLY A 68 -5.39 2.11 8.62
N SER A 69 -6.11 2.85 9.46
CA SER A 69 -5.81 4.26 9.71
C SER A 69 -4.51 4.36 10.50
N PHE A 70 -3.37 4.30 9.83
CA PHE A 70 -2.20 4.97 10.37
C PHE A 70 -2.60 6.44 10.46
N SER A 71 -2.78 6.95 11.68
CA SER A 71 -2.84 8.38 11.90
C SER A 71 -1.46 8.90 11.54
N SER A 72 -1.20 9.12 10.25
CA SER A 72 0.01 9.77 9.81
C SER A 72 0.00 11.11 10.53
N GLY A 73 0.85 11.28 11.54
CA GLY A 73 1.05 12.52 12.27
C GLY A 73 1.63 13.64 11.39
N ARG A 74 1.49 13.54 10.06
CA ARG A 74 1.54 14.71 9.21
C ARG A 74 0.30 15.52 9.56
N PRO A 75 0.44 16.77 10.03
CA PRO A 75 -0.70 17.67 10.00
C PRO A 75 -1.23 17.62 8.58
N SER A 76 -2.45 17.10 8.43
CA SER A 76 -3.25 17.36 7.23
C SER A 76 -3.07 18.85 6.99
N PRO A 77 -2.65 19.32 5.80
CA PRO A 77 -2.56 20.73 5.55
C PRO A 77 -3.96 21.26 5.82
N THR A 78 -4.12 21.85 7.00
CA THR A 78 -5.38 22.42 7.45
C THR A 78 -5.79 23.31 6.30
N SER A 79 -7.00 23.07 5.81
CA SER A 79 -7.71 23.89 4.85
C SER A 79 -7.86 25.31 5.39
N GLN A 80 -6.76 26.04 5.49
CA GLN A 80 -6.76 27.47 5.63
C GLN A 80 -7.11 28.00 4.25
N GLY A 81 -8.36 28.47 4.14
CA GLY A 81 -8.88 29.13 2.95
C GLY A 81 -7.89 30.17 2.45
N GLY A 82 -7.20 29.83 1.37
CA GLY A 82 -6.12 30.60 0.80
C GLY A 82 -6.06 30.32 -0.69
N ILE A 83 -6.72 31.20 -1.44
CA ILE A 83 -6.49 31.58 -2.84
C ILE A 83 -5.59 30.63 -3.64
N GLY A 84 -6.24 29.76 -4.43
CA GLY A 84 -5.90 29.50 -5.84
C GLY A 84 -4.45 29.28 -6.22
N VAL A 85 -3.70 28.48 -5.47
CA VAL A 85 -2.49 27.84 -5.98
C VAL A 85 -2.81 26.37 -6.09
N ASP A 86 -2.97 25.87 -7.32
CA ASP A 86 -2.93 24.45 -7.69
C ASP A 86 -1.53 23.91 -7.32
N THR A 87 -1.30 23.83 -6.02
CA THR A 87 -0.20 23.11 -5.44
C THR A 87 -0.54 21.67 -5.75
N ILE A 88 0.35 20.99 -6.46
CA ILE A 88 0.32 19.55 -6.73
C ILE A 88 0.34 18.86 -5.37
N GLN A 89 -0.82 18.83 -4.70
CA GLN A 89 -1.11 17.97 -3.59
C GLN A 89 -1.10 16.60 -4.25
N GLU A 90 0.07 15.98 -4.24
CA GLU A 90 0.23 14.57 -4.57
C GLU A 90 -0.85 13.83 -3.78
N LYS A 91 -1.94 13.50 -4.49
CA LYS A 91 -3.18 12.97 -3.94
C LYS A 91 -2.79 11.74 -3.16
N THR A 92 -2.75 11.85 -1.83
CA THR A 92 -2.50 10.71 -0.95
C THR A 92 -3.58 9.69 -1.29
N LEU A 93 -3.17 8.60 -1.95
CA LEU A 93 -4.12 7.62 -2.45
C LEU A 93 -4.87 7.06 -1.26
N ARG A 94 -6.20 7.08 -1.34
CA ARG A 94 -6.96 6.28 -0.39
C ARG A 94 -6.63 4.85 -0.71
N LEU A 95 -6.51 4.08 0.33
CA LEU A 95 -6.00 2.75 0.23
C LEU A 95 -6.93 1.81 -0.56
N ASP A 96 -8.24 2.07 -0.52
CA ASP A 96 -9.25 1.41 -1.37
C ASP A 96 -9.05 1.69 -2.87
N ASP A 97 -8.27 2.73 -3.19
CA ASP A 97 -7.91 3.08 -4.54
C ASP A 97 -6.70 2.28 -5.05
N ILE A 98 -6.01 1.46 -4.24
CA ILE A 98 -4.84 0.71 -4.72
C ILE A 98 -5.28 -0.61 -5.37
N TYR A 99 -5.00 -0.75 -6.67
CA TYR A 99 -5.30 -1.94 -7.46
C TYR A 99 -4.15 -2.95 -7.46
N SER A 100 -2.93 -2.46 -7.69
CA SER A 100 -1.73 -3.30 -7.71
C SER A 100 -0.52 -2.53 -7.17
N ILE A 101 0.42 -3.26 -6.58
CA ILE A 101 1.70 -2.71 -6.10
C ILE A 101 2.80 -3.38 -6.91
N ASN A 102 3.68 -2.56 -7.48
CA ASN A 102 4.72 -2.97 -8.41
C ASN A 102 6.08 -2.47 -7.93
N LYS A 103 7.14 -3.16 -8.34
CA LYS A 103 8.51 -2.65 -8.25
C LYS A 103 8.70 -1.44 -9.20
N PRO A 104 9.62 -0.51 -8.90
CA PRO A 104 10.53 -0.48 -7.75
C PRO A 104 9.89 0.07 -6.46
N ALA A 105 10.54 -0.23 -5.33
CA ALA A 105 10.23 0.35 -4.03
C ALA A 105 11.46 1.11 -3.50
N TYR A 106 11.22 2.20 -2.77
CA TYR A 106 12.25 3.09 -2.25
C TYR A 106 12.06 3.34 -0.75
N MET A 107 13.17 3.52 -0.06
CA MET A 107 13.25 3.93 1.34
C MET A 107 14.17 5.14 1.44
N ASP A 108 13.63 6.31 1.82
CA ASP A 108 14.36 7.60 1.79
C ASP A 108 15.03 7.89 0.42
N GLY A 109 14.42 7.43 -0.67
CA GLY A 109 14.95 7.59 -2.03
C GLY A 109 16.01 6.56 -2.45
N TYR A 110 16.41 5.63 -1.59
CA TYR A 110 17.23 4.48 -1.98
C TYR A 110 16.33 3.33 -2.43
N GLU A 111 16.62 2.72 -3.57
CA GLU A 111 15.90 1.53 -4.02
C GLU A 111 16.14 0.37 -3.05
N ILE A 112 15.06 -0.32 -2.68
CA ILE A 112 15.08 -1.49 -1.80
C ILE A 112 14.48 -2.70 -2.52
N SER A 113 14.85 -3.91 -2.09
CA SER A 113 14.30 -5.13 -2.68
C SER A 113 12.82 -5.26 -2.34
N PHE A 114 11.98 -5.45 -3.35
CA PHE A 114 10.55 -5.68 -3.19
C PHE A 114 10.23 -7.15 -3.45
N ILE A 115 9.82 -7.87 -2.41
CA ILE A 115 9.60 -9.32 -2.44
C ILE A 115 8.11 -9.58 -2.18
N GLN A 116 7.50 -10.46 -2.99
CA GLN A 116 6.10 -10.89 -2.81
C GLN A 116 5.99 -12.33 -2.29
N ASP A 117 7.05 -13.13 -2.45
CA ASP A 117 7.11 -14.50 -1.97
C ASP A 117 7.66 -14.54 -0.54
N SER A 118 6.81 -14.93 0.41
CA SER A 118 7.16 -15.03 1.82
C SER A 118 8.25 -16.07 2.07
N GLU A 119 8.29 -17.18 1.32
CA GLU A 119 9.31 -18.21 1.50
C GLU A 119 10.70 -17.68 1.14
N VAL A 120 10.80 -16.93 0.03
CA VAL A 120 12.04 -16.27 -0.38
C VAL A 120 12.47 -15.25 0.67
N PHE A 121 11.53 -14.45 1.18
CA PHE A 121 11.81 -13.44 2.19
C PHE A 121 12.35 -14.06 3.49
N TYR A 122 11.65 -15.04 4.07
CA TYR A 122 12.06 -15.68 5.33
C TYR A 122 13.29 -16.59 5.17
N ARG A 123 13.64 -16.98 3.94
CA ARG A 123 14.93 -17.63 3.65
C ARG A 123 16.10 -16.65 3.77
N TYR A 124 15.92 -15.39 3.35
CA TYR A 124 16.92 -14.33 3.53
C TYR A 124 16.92 -13.77 4.96
N TRP A 125 15.74 -13.66 5.56
CA TRP A 125 15.50 -13.09 6.88
C TRP A 125 14.78 -14.10 7.80
N PRO A 126 15.47 -15.17 8.24
CA PRO A 126 14.86 -16.15 9.13
C PRO A 126 14.56 -15.52 10.49
N ASP A 127 13.37 -15.75 11.01
CA ASP A 127 12.99 -15.32 12.35
C ASP A 127 13.67 -16.23 13.40
N LEU A 128 14.69 -15.72 14.08
CA LEU A 128 15.42 -16.44 15.11
C LEU A 128 14.73 -16.26 16.46
N LYS A 129 14.00 -17.29 16.89
CA LYS A 129 13.32 -17.30 18.19
C LYS A 129 14.32 -17.46 19.32
N PHE A 130 14.31 -16.54 20.27
CA PHE A 130 15.04 -16.66 21.53
C PHE A 130 14.13 -17.21 22.62
N ILE A 131 14.70 -18.03 23.51
CA ILE A 131 14.00 -18.63 24.64
C ILE A 131 14.90 -18.45 25.86
N GLU A 132 14.35 -17.86 26.92
CA GLU A 132 15.06 -17.73 28.18
C GLU A 132 14.17 -18.04 29.38
N GLN A 133 14.80 -18.54 30.44
CA GLN A 133 14.20 -18.58 31.76
C GLN A 133 14.25 -17.17 32.34
N ALA A 134 13.13 -16.48 32.32
CA ALA A 134 13.04 -15.07 32.70
C ALA A 134 12.86 -14.90 34.23
N ALA A 135 12.14 -15.82 34.86
CA ALA A 135 11.91 -15.81 36.30
C ALA A 135 11.61 -17.23 36.85
N THR A 136 11.48 -17.32 38.17
CA THR A 136 11.02 -18.53 38.86
C THR A 136 9.83 -18.15 39.74
N GLY A 137 8.76 -18.96 39.68
CA GLY A 137 7.55 -18.81 40.45
C GLY A 137 7.85 -18.71 41.95
N ASN A 138 7.19 -17.77 42.61
CA ASN A 138 7.36 -17.48 44.03
C ASN A 138 6.04 -17.65 44.82
N GLY A 139 5.01 -18.25 44.22
CA GLY A 139 3.67 -18.37 44.81
C GLY A 139 2.84 -17.09 44.73
N THR A 140 3.28 -16.07 43.97
CA THR A 140 2.49 -14.86 43.67
C THR A 140 2.05 -14.84 42.21
N ASP A 141 1.15 -13.92 41.88
CA ASP A 141 0.60 -13.69 40.55
C ASP A 141 1.38 -12.65 39.74
N ASN A 142 2.05 -11.69 40.38
CA ASN A 142 2.78 -10.62 39.68
C ASN A 142 4.29 -10.84 39.59
N TYR A 143 4.85 -10.64 38.39
CA TYR A 143 6.26 -10.81 38.10
C TYR A 143 6.81 -9.62 37.30
N LEU A 144 8.00 -9.17 37.70
CA LEU A 144 8.76 -8.10 37.05
C LEU A 144 10.13 -8.66 36.69
N PHE A 145 10.50 -8.61 35.42
CA PHE A 145 11.81 -9.04 34.92
C PHE A 145 12.20 -8.29 33.64
N THR A 146 13.45 -8.40 33.23
CA THR A 146 13.97 -7.76 32.01
C THR A 146 14.50 -8.83 31.05
N LEU A 147 14.10 -8.75 29.78
CA LEU A 147 14.58 -9.63 28.73
C LEU A 147 16.08 -9.39 28.43
N THR A 148 16.84 -10.43 28.13
CA THR A 148 18.31 -10.29 27.98
C THR A 148 18.79 -9.87 26.59
N GLN A 149 18.03 -10.17 25.53
CA GLN A 149 18.38 -9.80 24.15
C GLN A 149 17.44 -8.72 23.63
N LEU A 150 17.97 -7.53 23.36
CA LEU A 150 17.17 -6.36 23.02
C LEU A 150 17.73 -5.59 21.83
N PRO A 151 16.88 -4.85 21.09
CA PRO A 151 15.42 -4.74 21.26
C PRO A 151 14.65 -6.02 20.81
N ALA A 152 13.43 -6.18 21.33
CA ALA A 152 12.53 -7.30 21.01
C ALA A 152 11.42 -6.86 20.05
N GLN A 153 11.09 -7.66 19.03
CA GLN A 153 10.06 -7.29 18.05
C GLN A 153 8.69 -7.19 18.72
N ALA A 154 7.98 -6.09 18.49
CA ALA A 154 6.62 -5.91 19.02
C ALA A 154 5.66 -7.01 18.52
N GLY A 155 4.83 -7.55 19.42
CA GLY A 155 3.88 -8.62 19.10
C GLY A 155 4.51 -10.02 19.06
N SER A 156 5.75 -10.17 19.52
CA SER A 156 6.47 -11.45 19.53
C SER A 156 6.62 -12.09 20.90
N VAL A 157 6.35 -11.36 21.98
CA VAL A 157 6.66 -11.82 23.33
C VAL A 157 5.58 -12.79 23.81
N ILE A 158 5.99 -14.01 24.11
CA ILE A 158 5.15 -15.05 24.69
C ILE A 158 5.74 -15.41 26.06
N ILE A 159 4.94 -15.27 27.11
CA ILE A 159 5.31 -15.68 28.45
C ILE A 159 4.55 -16.95 28.81
N SER A 160 5.25 -17.94 29.37
CA SER A 160 4.64 -19.20 29.80
C SER A 160 5.16 -19.64 31.17
N ALA A 161 4.26 -20.13 32.00
CA ALA A 161 4.53 -20.66 33.33
C ALA A 161 3.46 -21.69 33.70
N ASP A 162 3.88 -22.88 34.17
CA ASP A 162 2.97 -24.00 34.46
C ASP A 162 1.94 -24.26 33.33
N LYS A 163 0.64 -24.08 33.59
CA LYS A 163 -0.48 -24.27 32.64
C LYS A 163 -1.01 -22.94 32.07
N GLN A 164 -0.24 -21.87 32.22
CA GLN A 164 -0.62 -20.53 31.83
C GLN A 164 0.35 -20.00 30.77
N SER A 165 -0.21 -19.39 29.74
CA SER A 165 0.56 -18.72 28.70
C SER A 165 -0.21 -17.53 28.16
N THR A 166 0.49 -16.45 27.88
CA THR A 166 -0.06 -15.27 27.23
C THR A 166 0.90 -14.78 26.14
N ARG A 167 0.34 -14.08 25.16
CA ARG A 167 1.07 -13.36 24.14
C ARG A 167 0.78 -11.86 24.27
N ASP A 168 1.80 -11.07 23.98
CA ASP A 168 1.63 -9.63 23.85
C ASP A 168 0.68 -9.23 22.71
N ASP A 169 0.00 -8.09 22.85
CA ASP A 169 -0.89 -7.54 21.82
C ASP A 169 -0.15 -6.74 20.73
N GLY A 170 1.15 -6.52 20.93
CA GLY A 170 1.96 -5.65 20.12
C GLY A 170 1.88 -4.18 20.56
N ASP A 171 2.64 -3.31 19.91
CA ASP A 171 2.59 -1.88 20.21
C ASP A 171 1.42 -1.19 19.51
N VAL A 172 0.19 -1.50 19.92
CA VAL A 172 -1.04 -0.96 19.30
C VAL A 172 -1.13 0.58 19.40
N ASN A 173 -0.45 1.17 20.39
CA ASN A 173 -0.47 2.62 20.64
C ASN A 173 0.81 3.34 20.18
N ASN A 174 1.75 2.63 19.57
CA ASN A 174 3.01 3.19 19.09
C ASN A 174 3.84 3.88 20.19
N THR A 175 3.79 3.35 21.41
CA THR A 175 4.44 3.87 22.63
C THR A 175 5.76 3.17 22.96
N GLY A 176 6.11 2.13 22.21
CA GLY A 176 7.17 1.18 22.55
C GLY A 176 6.78 0.20 23.65
N THR A 177 5.52 0.20 24.07
CA THR A 177 4.99 -0.66 25.15
C THR A 177 3.72 -1.38 24.69
N GLY A 178 3.70 -2.71 24.81
CA GLY A 178 2.52 -3.55 24.56
C GLY A 178 1.84 -4.01 25.85
N GLY A 179 0.59 -4.44 25.74
CA GLY A 179 -0.17 -5.18 26.75
C GLY A 179 -0.26 -6.67 26.42
N TRP A 180 -1.21 -7.37 27.05
CA TRP A 180 -1.43 -8.80 26.92
C TRP A 180 -2.78 -9.09 26.24
N ILE A 181 -2.83 -10.05 25.32
CA ILE A 181 -4.05 -10.35 24.54
C ILE A 181 -5.08 -11.13 25.38
N GLU A 182 -4.61 -12.08 26.18
CA GLU A 182 -5.49 -13.04 26.85
C GLU A 182 -6.22 -12.45 28.05
N ALA A 183 -7.52 -12.76 28.16
CA ALA A 183 -8.34 -12.29 29.26
C ALA A 183 -7.81 -12.77 30.62
N GLY A 184 -7.72 -11.85 31.58
CA GLY A 184 -7.27 -12.11 32.94
C GLY A 184 -5.77 -11.90 33.15
N TYR A 185 -4.99 -11.66 32.10
CA TYR A 185 -3.62 -11.19 32.21
C TYR A 185 -3.61 -9.65 32.32
N ALA A 186 -2.67 -9.11 33.08
CA ALA A 186 -2.46 -7.67 33.22
C ALA A 186 -0.96 -7.35 33.21
N GLY A 187 -0.63 -6.07 33.03
CA GLY A 187 0.74 -5.57 32.94
C GLY A 187 1.12 -5.12 31.54
N THR A 188 2.42 -4.96 31.31
CA THR A 188 2.97 -4.34 30.10
C THR A 188 4.33 -4.92 29.73
N VAL A 189 4.70 -4.83 28.46
CA VAL A 189 6.04 -5.16 27.97
C VAL A 189 6.63 -3.98 27.21
N ASN A 190 7.83 -3.52 27.60
CA ASN A 190 8.58 -2.51 26.86
C ASN A 190 9.55 -3.19 25.88
N TYR A 191 9.32 -2.99 24.58
CA TYR A 191 10.09 -3.65 23.51
C TYR A 191 11.52 -3.13 23.36
N THR A 192 11.79 -1.92 23.85
CA THR A 192 13.11 -1.28 23.75
C THR A 192 13.97 -1.58 24.97
N SER A 193 13.42 -1.44 26.19
CA SER A 193 14.15 -1.71 27.44
C SER A 193 14.09 -3.18 27.87
N GLY A 194 13.14 -3.95 27.32
CA GLY A 194 12.93 -5.35 27.69
C GLY A 194 12.21 -5.54 29.02
N ASP A 195 11.75 -4.47 29.67
CA ASP A 195 11.06 -4.58 30.94
C ASP A 195 9.68 -5.20 30.74
N VAL A 196 9.41 -6.26 31.48
CA VAL A 196 8.15 -7.00 31.46
C VAL A 196 7.53 -6.94 32.84
N ASP A 197 6.31 -6.44 32.91
CA ASP A 197 5.40 -6.54 34.05
C ASP A 197 4.24 -7.45 33.65
N ILE A 198 4.06 -8.55 34.36
CA ILE A 198 3.00 -9.51 34.06
C ILE A 198 2.33 -9.99 35.34
N THR A 199 1.01 -9.85 35.37
CA THR A 199 0.15 -10.46 36.37
C THR A 199 -0.58 -11.65 35.75
N PHE A 200 -0.33 -12.85 36.27
CA PHE A 200 -1.02 -14.07 35.86
C PHE A 200 -2.42 -14.16 36.49
N PRO A 201 -3.42 -14.78 35.83
CA PRO A 201 -4.75 -14.98 36.41
C PRO A 201 -4.77 -15.83 37.68
N ASN A 202 -3.76 -16.67 37.90
CA ASN A 202 -3.58 -17.48 39.10
C ASN A 202 -2.11 -17.35 39.52
N ALA A 203 -1.84 -17.46 40.83
CA ALA A 203 -0.48 -17.48 41.32
C ALA A 203 0.33 -18.64 40.71
N VAL A 204 1.56 -18.36 40.32
CA VAL A 204 2.48 -19.39 39.78
C VAL A 204 3.15 -20.09 40.96
N ASP A 205 3.04 -21.42 41.01
CA ASP A 205 3.59 -22.25 42.08
C ASP A 205 5.09 -21.99 42.31
N GLN A 206 5.50 -22.08 43.57
CA GLN A 206 6.88 -21.84 43.95
C GLN A 206 7.82 -22.84 43.24
N GLY A 207 8.86 -22.33 42.58
CA GLY A 207 9.87 -23.14 41.90
C GLY A 207 9.54 -23.49 40.44
N VAL A 208 8.34 -23.16 39.94
CA VAL A 208 8.01 -23.30 38.52
C VAL A 208 8.81 -22.30 37.69
N VAL A 209 9.40 -22.74 36.59
CA VAL A 209 10.15 -21.85 35.69
C VAL A 209 9.19 -21.02 34.85
N ILE A 210 9.43 -19.71 34.78
CA ILE A 210 8.72 -18.78 33.89
C ILE A 210 9.63 -18.55 32.68
N ASN A 211 9.19 -18.99 31.50
CA ASN A 211 9.93 -18.84 30.26
C ASN A 211 9.37 -17.67 29.44
N ALA A 212 10.28 -16.90 28.86
CA ALA A 212 9.97 -15.89 27.86
C ALA A 212 10.46 -16.37 26.48
N HIS A 213 9.61 -16.23 25.48
CA HIS A 213 9.95 -16.47 24.09
C HIS A 213 9.71 -15.19 23.28
N TYR A 214 10.68 -14.77 22.45
CA TYR A 214 10.54 -13.55 21.65
C TYR A 214 11.53 -13.56 20.47
N TYR A 215 11.39 -12.57 19.58
CA TYR A 215 12.30 -12.37 18.44
C TYR A 215 13.16 -11.11 18.68
N PRO A 216 14.44 -11.25 19.09
CA PRO A 216 15.35 -10.11 19.16
C PRO A 216 15.72 -9.65 17.75
N TYR A 217 16.00 -8.36 17.58
CA TYR A 217 16.41 -7.82 16.29
C TYR A 217 17.46 -6.72 16.43
N VAL A 218 18.14 -6.42 15.32
CA VAL A 218 19.04 -5.27 15.23
C VAL A 218 18.40 -4.24 14.30
N ALA A 219 18.05 -3.09 14.87
CA ALA A 219 17.42 -2.01 14.12
C ALA A 219 18.41 -1.38 13.13
N SER A 220 17.98 -1.11 11.90
CA SER A 220 18.72 -0.30 10.92
C SER A 220 17.81 0.11 9.76
N ARG A 221 18.30 0.94 8.85
CA ARG A 221 17.58 1.28 7.61
C ARG A 221 17.17 0.00 6.85
N PRO A 222 15.87 -0.21 6.58
CA PRO A 222 15.41 -1.36 5.82
C PRO A 222 16.04 -1.42 4.43
N ARG A 223 16.29 -2.65 3.96
CA ARG A 223 16.84 -2.91 2.62
C ARG A 223 15.95 -3.81 1.78
N ASP A 224 15.06 -4.56 2.45
CA ASP A 224 14.11 -5.46 1.83
C ASP A 224 12.72 -5.20 2.43
N VAL A 225 11.69 -5.29 1.59
CA VAL A 225 10.28 -5.25 1.99
C VAL A 225 9.55 -6.46 1.42
N LEU A 226 8.84 -7.18 2.28
CA LEU A 226 7.86 -8.19 1.90
C LEU A 226 6.50 -7.51 1.78
N PHE A 227 5.81 -7.73 0.66
CA PHE A 227 4.38 -7.43 0.54
C PHE A 227 3.60 -8.73 0.42
N TYR A 228 2.92 -9.12 1.50
CA TYR A 228 2.16 -10.37 1.61
C TYR A 228 0.91 -10.16 2.47
N GLU A 229 -0.21 -10.81 2.12
CA GLU A 229 -1.47 -10.73 2.88
C GLU A 229 -1.94 -9.31 3.22
N GLN A 230 -1.68 -8.33 2.36
CA GLN A 230 -2.01 -6.92 2.60
C GLN A 230 -1.21 -6.28 3.75
N TYR A 231 0.01 -6.75 4.02
CA TYR A 231 0.95 -6.10 4.92
C TYR A 231 2.28 -5.86 4.23
N PHE A 232 2.95 -4.77 4.60
CA PHE A 232 4.36 -4.56 4.35
C PHE A 232 5.15 -5.01 5.57
N GLU A 233 6.13 -5.88 5.38
CA GLU A 233 7.08 -6.30 6.42
C GLU A 233 8.50 -5.90 6.02
N PHE A 234 9.14 -5.08 6.85
CA PHE A 234 10.46 -4.52 6.57
C PHE A 234 11.56 -5.28 7.29
N ARG A 235 12.65 -5.56 6.56
CA ARG A 235 13.89 -6.10 7.13
C ARG A 235 15.13 -5.36 6.58
N PRO A 236 16.11 -5.05 7.44
CA PRO A 236 16.04 -5.01 8.90
C PRO A 236 14.89 -4.09 9.41
N ILE A 237 14.51 -4.23 10.69
CA ILE A 237 13.47 -3.38 11.30
C ILE A 237 13.99 -1.92 11.35
N PRO A 238 13.16 -0.92 10.98
CA PRO A 238 13.56 0.49 11.03
C PRO A 238 14.09 0.94 12.40
N ASP A 239 15.23 1.63 12.44
CA ASP A 239 15.79 2.30 13.64
C ASP A 239 15.27 3.73 13.84
N ARG A 240 14.73 4.35 12.80
CA ARG A 240 14.08 5.67 12.82
C ARG A 240 12.91 5.72 11.84
N ALA A 241 12.23 6.85 11.76
CA ALA A 241 11.22 7.07 10.72
C ALA A 241 11.89 7.28 9.36
N TYR A 242 11.44 6.53 8.36
CA TYR A 242 11.88 6.60 6.96
C TYR A 242 10.66 6.80 6.05
N GLU A 243 10.82 7.54 4.95
CA GLU A 243 9.77 7.63 3.92
C GLU A 243 9.85 6.39 3.02
N PHE A 244 8.84 5.53 3.10
CA PHE A 244 8.66 4.43 2.16
C PHE A 244 7.83 4.90 0.97
N ARG A 245 8.29 4.59 -0.25
CA ARG A 245 7.58 4.87 -1.50
C ARG A 245 7.57 3.62 -2.37
N VAL A 246 6.41 3.23 -2.88
CA VAL A 246 6.32 2.11 -3.82
C VAL A 246 5.41 2.46 -4.99
N HIS A 247 5.76 1.95 -6.16
CA HIS A 247 4.97 2.16 -7.34
C HIS A 247 3.66 1.38 -7.26
N THR A 248 2.55 2.03 -7.54
CA THR A 248 1.21 1.44 -7.43
C THR A 248 0.34 1.82 -8.62
N GLN A 249 -0.59 0.95 -8.97
CA GLN A 249 -1.67 1.29 -9.87
C GLN A 249 -2.91 1.61 -9.06
N ARG A 250 -3.53 2.72 -9.40
CA ARG A 250 -4.74 3.22 -8.77
C ARG A 250 -5.97 2.77 -9.54
N ARG A 251 -7.01 2.37 -8.81
CA ARG A 251 -8.37 2.27 -9.29
C ARG A 251 -8.94 3.69 -9.54
N PRO A 252 -9.65 3.91 -10.65
CA PRO A 252 -10.38 5.15 -10.84
C PRO A 252 -11.43 5.37 -9.74
N THR A 253 -11.86 6.62 -9.54
CA THR A 253 -12.97 6.91 -8.62
C THR A 253 -14.31 6.65 -9.33
N ALA A 254 -15.31 6.15 -8.61
CA ALA A 254 -16.65 5.94 -9.18
C ALA A 254 -17.25 7.28 -9.62
N MET A 255 -17.97 7.27 -10.74
CA MET A 255 -18.73 8.44 -11.19
C MET A 255 -20.12 8.38 -10.55
N VAL A 256 -20.52 9.44 -9.85
CA VAL A 256 -21.77 9.51 -9.10
C VAL A 256 -22.68 10.59 -9.68
N ASP A 257 -22.11 11.77 -9.95
CA ASP A 257 -22.85 12.92 -10.44
C ASP A 257 -22.83 13.02 -11.97
N ASP A 258 -23.88 13.59 -12.56
CA ASP A 258 -24.06 13.71 -14.02
C ASP A 258 -22.91 14.41 -14.72
N ASP A 259 -22.27 15.35 -14.01
CA ASP A 259 -21.16 16.17 -14.46
C ASP A 259 -19.79 15.56 -14.17
N ASP A 260 -19.71 14.44 -13.44
CA ASP A 260 -18.45 13.78 -13.13
C ASP A 260 -17.73 13.37 -14.42
N PRO A 261 -16.53 13.92 -14.68
CA PRO A 261 -15.73 13.50 -15.80
C PRO A 261 -14.98 12.21 -15.47
N PRO A 262 -14.77 11.30 -16.44
CA PRO A 262 -13.75 10.27 -16.27
C PRO A 262 -12.38 10.94 -16.10
N GLU A 263 -11.44 10.24 -15.47
CA GLU A 263 -10.06 10.73 -15.25
C GLU A 263 -9.41 11.29 -16.53
N PHE A 264 -9.76 10.72 -17.70
CA PHE A 264 -9.40 11.25 -19.01
C PHE A 264 -10.60 11.31 -19.94
N VAL A 265 -10.74 12.45 -20.61
CA VAL A 265 -11.83 12.76 -21.54
C VAL A 265 -11.92 11.74 -22.69
N GLU A 266 -10.79 11.22 -23.14
CA GLU A 266 -10.72 10.26 -24.25
C GLU A 266 -11.27 8.88 -23.88
N TRP A 267 -11.35 8.55 -22.60
CA TRP A 267 -11.86 7.27 -22.13
C TRP A 267 -13.38 7.15 -22.25
N CYS A 268 -14.11 8.25 -22.45
CA CYS A 268 -15.57 8.25 -22.48
C CYS A 268 -16.16 7.25 -23.49
N ASN A 269 -15.62 7.19 -24.71
CA ASN A 269 -16.09 6.26 -25.73
C ASN A 269 -15.80 4.81 -25.31
N LEU A 270 -14.59 4.55 -24.83
CA LEU A 270 -14.17 3.22 -24.41
C LEU A 270 -15.01 2.68 -23.23
N ILE A 271 -15.29 3.53 -22.24
CA ILE A 271 -16.18 3.22 -21.12
C ILE A 271 -17.59 2.92 -21.63
N SER A 272 -18.11 3.71 -22.57
CA SER A 272 -19.44 3.49 -23.15
C SER A 272 -19.54 2.13 -23.85
N TYR A 273 -18.54 1.76 -24.66
CA TYR A 273 -18.50 0.46 -25.33
C TYR A 273 -18.33 -0.69 -24.33
N GLY A 274 -17.48 -0.53 -23.31
CA GLY A 274 -17.29 -1.55 -22.28
C GLY A 274 -18.56 -1.83 -21.47
N ALA A 275 -19.26 -0.78 -21.06
CA ALA A 275 -20.56 -0.89 -20.38
C ALA A 275 -21.61 -1.56 -21.29
N ALA A 276 -21.66 -1.18 -22.58
CA ALA A 276 -22.58 -1.80 -23.55
C ALA A 276 -22.31 -3.31 -23.72
N LEU A 277 -21.04 -3.72 -23.80
CA LEU A 277 -20.67 -5.14 -23.87
C LEU A 277 -21.12 -5.92 -22.62
N LYS A 278 -20.99 -5.34 -21.42
CA LYS A 278 -21.49 -5.96 -20.18
C LYS A 278 -23.01 -6.16 -20.21
N ILE A 279 -23.75 -5.14 -20.66
CA ILE A 279 -25.21 -5.23 -20.83
C ILE A 279 -25.59 -6.38 -21.79
N PHE A 280 -24.91 -6.50 -22.94
CA PHE A 280 -25.20 -7.58 -23.89
C PHE A 280 -24.85 -8.98 -23.36
N ILE A 281 -23.78 -9.11 -22.58
CA ILE A 281 -23.44 -10.37 -21.90
C ILE A 281 -24.54 -10.77 -20.93
N GLU A 282 -25.02 -9.83 -20.10
CA GLU A 282 -26.07 -10.12 -19.10
C GLU A 282 -27.41 -10.47 -19.75
N ASP A 283 -27.76 -9.80 -20.85
CA ASP A 283 -29.00 -10.07 -21.60
C ASP A 283 -28.90 -11.31 -22.50
N GLY A 284 -27.71 -11.90 -22.66
CA GLY A 284 -27.47 -13.08 -23.50
C GLY A 284 -27.46 -12.80 -25.01
N ASP A 285 -27.32 -11.54 -25.42
CA ASP A 285 -27.27 -11.11 -26.83
C ASP A 285 -25.84 -11.22 -27.39
N TRP A 286 -25.42 -12.46 -27.66
CA TRP A 286 -24.07 -12.76 -28.08
C TRP A 286 -23.72 -12.29 -29.50
N ASP A 287 -24.72 -12.08 -30.35
CA ASP A 287 -24.48 -11.66 -31.73
C ASP A 287 -24.12 -10.17 -31.77
N GLU A 288 -24.84 -9.31 -31.03
CA GLU A 288 -24.44 -7.91 -30.92
C GLU A 288 -23.14 -7.72 -30.15
N TYR A 289 -22.90 -8.55 -29.13
CA TYR A 289 -21.60 -8.59 -28.47
C TYR A 289 -20.45 -8.84 -29.47
N ARG A 290 -20.59 -9.85 -30.35
CA ARG A 290 -19.58 -10.19 -31.36
C ARG A 290 -19.37 -9.07 -32.37
N ASN A 291 -20.44 -8.39 -32.78
CA ASN A 291 -20.37 -7.28 -33.73
C ASN A 291 -19.67 -6.05 -33.12
N LEU A 292 -19.93 -5.77 -31.84
CA LEU A 292 -19.42 -4.59 -31.14
C LEU A 292 -17.97 -4.77 -30.65
N TYR A 293 -17.55 -6.00 -30.35
CA TYR A 293 -16.24 -6.28 -29.77
C TYR A 293 -15.04 -5.76 -30.60
N PRO A 294 -15.00 -5.89 -31.94
CA PRO A 294 -13.93 -5.31 -32.75
C PRO A 294 -13.79 -3.79 -32.60
N ILE A 295 -14.91 -3.07 -32.55
CA ILE A 295 -14.93 -1.60 -32.38
C ILE A 295 -14.41 -1.23 -31.00
N PHE A 296 -14.80 -1.99 -29.96
CA PHE A 296 -14.25 -1.83 -28.62
C PHE A 296 -12.71 -2.00 -28.61
N GLN A 297 -12.17 -3.00 -29.32
CA GLN A 297 -10.71 -3.18 -29.42
C GLN A 297 -10.03 -2.00 -30.13
N GLU A 298 -10.63 -1.41 -31.16
CA GLU A 298 -10.10 -0.21 -31.79
C GLU A 298 -10.04 0.97 -30.82
N GLN A 299 -11.11 1.23 -30.07
CA GLN A 299 -11.13 2.29 -29.05
C GLN A 299 -10.12 2.03 -27.93
N LYS A 300 -9.96 0.77 -27.51
CA LYS A 300 -8.93 0.35 -26.56
C LYS A 300 -7.54 0.70 -27.08
N ASN A 301 -7.25 0.34 -28.34
CA ASN A 301 -5.97 0.64 -28.97
C ASN A 301 -5.72 2.14 -29.07
N LEU A 302 -6.74 2.95 -29.37
CA LEU A 302 -6.62 4.42 -29.39
C LEU A 302 -6.27 5.00 -28.02
N ALA A 303 -6.93 4.52 -26.95
CA ALA A 303 -6.60 4.93 -25.58
C ALA A 303 -5.17 4.51 -25.20
N GLN A 304 -4.74 3.31 -25.60
CA GLN A 304 -3.37 2.83 -25.34
C GLN A 304 -2.29 3.58 -26.11
N ARG A 305 -2.56 4.05 -27.34
CA ARG A 305 -1.57 4.77 -28.16
C ARG A 305 -1.00 6.01 -27.46
N ARG A 306 -1.80 6.71 -26.65
CA ARG A 306 -1.32 7.85 -25.89
C ARG A 306 -0.34 7.44 -24.80
N ALA A 307 -0.68 6.41 -24.03
CA ALA A 307 0.22 5.86 -23.01
C ALA A 307 1.52 5.31 -23.62
N LEU A 308 1.43 4.64 -24.77
CA LEU A 308 2.60 4.17 -25.53
C LEU A 308 3.48 5.31 -26.03
N LYS A 309 2.88 6.43 -26.47
CA LYS A 309 3.64 7.62 -26.87
C LYS A 309 4.42 8.20 -25.69
N GLN A 310 3.80 8.28 -24.51
CA GLN A 310 4.47 8.72 -23.28
C GLN A 310 5.61 7.79 -22.88
N LEU A 311 5.37 6.47 -22.84
CA LEU A 311 6.42 5.47 -22.59
C LEU A 311 7.60 5.57 -23.55
N ARG A 312 7.32 5.84 -24.83
CA ARG A 312 8.36 5.98 -25.84
C ARG A 312 9.19 7.24 -25.59
N ASP A 313 8.56 8.35 -25.24
CA ASP A 313 9.24 9.61 -25.00
C ASP A 313 10.08 9.54 -23.69
N GLU A 314 9.63 8.82 -22.66
CA GLU A 314 10.39 8.56 -21.42
C GLU A 314 11.63 7.67 -21.61
N ARG A 315 11.61 6.73 -22.56
CA ARG A 315 12.74 5.81 -22.81
C ARG A 315 13.89 6.43 -23.58
N VAL A 316 13.72 7.62 -24.13
CA VAL A 316 14.72 8.26 -24.99
C VAL A 316 15.47 9.32 -24.18
N GLU A 317 16.26 8.89 -23.20
CA GLU A 317 17.43 9.69 -22.77
C GLU A 317 18.45 9.62 -23.91
N THR A 318 18.48 10.64 -24.77
CA THR A 318 19.53 10.68 -25.79
C THR A 318 20.86 11.05 -25.14
N PRO A 319 21.98 10.35 -25.46
CA PRO A 319 23.32 10.68 -24.96
C PRO A 319 23.82 12.10 -25.32
N TYR A 320 23.06 12.87 -26.09
CA TYR A 320 23.43 14.20 -26.58
C TYR A 320 22.83 15.37 -25.78
N ASP A 321 21.88 15.13 -24.87
CA ASP A 321 21.32 16.22 -24.04
C ASP A 321 22.27 16.71 -22.92
N GLY A 322 23.35 15.97 -22.64
CA GLY A 322 24.44 16.39 -21.75
C GLY A 322 25.60 17.12 -22.47
N PHE A 323 25.54 17.29 -23.80
CA PHE A 323 26.66 17.82 -24.60
C PHE A 323 26.37 19.19 -25.24
N ASN A 324 25.50 20.02 -24.63
CA ASN A 324 25.38 21.42 -25.04
C ASN A 324 26.37 22.33 -24.31
N ALA A 325 27.61 22.30 -24.83
CA ALA A 325 28.36 23.47 -25.29
C ALA A 325 28.17 24.82 -24.56
N SER A 326 28.76 24.97 -23.36
CA SER A 326 29.24 26.29 -22.90
C SER A 326 30.48 26.26 -21.99
N GLN A 327 31.29 25.19 -22.05
CA GLN A 327 32.65 25.26 -21.51
C GLN A 327 33.60 25.67 -22.63
N THR A 328 33.74 26.98 -22.80
CA THR A 328 34.96 27.56 -23.39
C THR A 328 36.14 27.03 -22.59
N SER A 329 36.89 26.12 -23.19
CA SER A 329 38.13 25.56 -22.70
C SER A 329 39.15 26.69 -22.51
N PHE A 330 39.27 27.16 -21.27
CA PHE A 330 40.40 27.97 -20.82
C PHE A 330 41.62 27.06 -20.81
N TRP A 331 42.45 27.16 -21.86
CA TRP A 331 43.78 26.55 -21.85
C TRP A 331 44.61 27.17 -20.72
N PRO A 332 45.28 26.37 -19.87
CA PRO A 332 46.18 26.94 -18.87
C PRO A 332 47.41 27.51 -19.56
N ILE A 333 47.55 28.83 -19.56
CA ILE A 333 48.80 29.52 -19.87
C ILE A 333 49.74 29.24 -18.69
N TYR A 334 50.72 28.36 -18.89
CA TYR A 334 51.83 28.23 -17.96
C TYR A 334 52.75 29.45 -18.08
N PRO A 335 53.06 30.17 -16.97
CA PRO A 335 54.11 31.17 -17.01
C PRO A 335 55.47 30.48 -17.13
N LEU A 336 56.20 30.83 -18.18
CA LEU A 336 57.64 30.59 -18.28
C LEU A 336 58.34 31.52 -17.30
N PHE A 337 58.79 31.01 -16.14
CA PHE A 337 59.97 31.50 -15.42
C PHE A 337 60.58 30.39 -14.57
#